data_AF-A0A2W6CB79-F1
#
_entry.id   AF-A0A2W6CB79-F1
#
_cell.length_a   1.000
_cell.length_b   1.000
_cell.length_c   1.000
_cell.angle_alpha   90.00
_cell.angle_beta   90.00
_cell.angle_gamma   90.00
#
_symmetry.space_group_name_H-M   'P 1'
#
loop_
_entity.id
_entity.type
_entity.pdbx_description
1 polymer ?
#
loop_
_entity_poly.entity_id
_entity_poly.type
_entity_poly.pdbx_seq_one_letter_code
_entity_poly.pdbx_strand_id
1 'polypeptide(L)'
;MQAIGEQLAALSAALERMYQAAFVTSGSVGGVYRGSVVADIDPLRQGRVQVLVPAVLAEPIWAPVSQPAGVIAVGAQVWVGYEAGQPGLPVVIGSQ
;
A
#
# COMPACT_ATOMS: atom_id res chain seq x y z
N MET A 1 -19.57 -7.85 39.76
CA MET A 1 -19.77 -8.04 38.30
C MET A 1 -19.57 -6.75 37.51
N GLN A 2 -20.18 -5.63 37.92
CA GLN A 2 -20.09 -4.35 37.17
C GLN A 2 -18.65 -3.81 36.99
N ALA A 3 -17.84 -3.81 38.06
CA ALA A 3 -16.45 -3.33 38.01
C ALA A 3 -15.52 -4.12 37.05
N ILE A 4 -15.75 -5.43 36.89
CA ILE A 4 -14.97 -6.27 35.97
C ILE A 4 -15.33 -5.95 34.52
N GLY A 5 -16.62 -5.71 34.23
CA GLY A 5 -17.08 -5.30 32.90
C GLY A 5 -16.50 -3.95 32.47
N GLU A 6 -16.44 -2.99 33.39
CA GLU A 6 -15.84 -1.67 33.14
C GLU A 6 -14.32 -1.76 32.90
N GLN A 7 -13.61 -2.59 33.66
CA GLN A 7 -12.17 -2.82 33.44
C GLN A 7 -11.88 -3.51 32.10
N LEU A 8 -12.70 -4.48 31.68
CA LEU A 8 -12.54 -5.15 30.38
C LEU A 8 -12.86 -4.19 29.21
N ALA A 9 -13.89 -3.37 29.34
CA ALA A 9 -14.20 -2.35 28.33
C ALA A 9 -13.08 -1.30 28.21
N ALA A 10 -12.54 -0.85 29.34
CA ALA A 10 -11.41 0.08 29.36
C ALA A 10 -10.15 -0.53 28.75
N LEU A 11 -9.88 -1.82 29.00
CA LEU A 11 -8.76 -2.55 28.40
C LEU A 11 -8.93 -2.73 26.89
N SER A 12 -10.13 -3.08 26.42
CA SER A 12 -10.45 -3.19 24.98
C SER A 12 -10.24 -1.86 24.27
N ALA A 13 -10.77 -0.77 24.84
CA ALA A 13 -10.62 0.56 24.27
C ALA A 13 -9.15 1.04 24.30
N ALA A 14 -8.39 0.67 25.33
CA ALA A 14 -6.96 0.96 25.38
C ALA A 14 -6.18 0.16 24.33
N LEU A 15 -6.51 -1.12 24.14
CA LEU A 15 -5.89 -1.97 23.12
C LEU A 15 -6.19 -1.47 21.71
N GLU A 16 -7.44 -1.08 21.45
CA GLU A 16 -7.85 -0.46 20.19
C GLU A 16 -7.11 0.86 19.96
N ARG A 17 -7.02 1.74 20.96
CA ARG A 17 -6.24 2.98 20.84
C ARG A 17 -4.76 2.72 20.62
N MET A 18 -4.19 1.68 21.22
CA MET A 18 -2.79 1.29 21.02
C MET A 18 -2.57 0.70 19.62
N TYR A 19 -3.48 -0.14 19.15
CA TYR A 19 -3.46 -0.69 17.79
C TYR A 19 -3.60 0.43 16.75
N GLN A 20 -4.56 1.33 16.95
CA GLN A 20 -4.76 2.50 16.12
C GLN A 20 -3.56 3.44 16.19
N ALA A 21 -2.99 3.72 17.36
CA ALA A 21 -1.78 4.53 17.47
C ALA A 21 -0.62 3.89 16.70
N ALA A 22 -0.33 2.60 16.92
CA ALA A 22 0.74 1.89 16.21
C ALA A 22 0.57 1.90 14.67
N PHE A 23 -0.67 1.92 14.17
CA PHE A 23 -0.97 1.94 12.74
C PHE A 23 -1.08 3.37 12.16
N VAL A 24 -1.56 4.33 12.95
CA VAL A 24 -1.89 5.71 12.55
C VAL A 24 -0.73 6.67 12.78
N THR A 25 0.23 6.40 13.68
CA THR A 25 1.30 7.36 13.99
C THR A 25 2.45 7.42 12.98
N SER A 26 2.44 6.66 11.87
CA SER A 26 3.67 6.48 11.06
C SER A 26 3.58 6.83 9.57
N GLY A 27 2.44 7.27 9.02
CA GLY A 27 2.32 7.51 7.57
C GLY A 27 2.35 6.21 6.72
N SER A 28 1.86 5.12 7.30
CA SER A 28 1.72 3.82 6.63
C SER A 28 0.55 3.85 5.63
N VAL A 29 0.78 3.45 4.39
CA VAL A 29 -0.21 3.32 3.31
C VAL A 29 -0.65 1.87 3.14
N GLY A 30 -1.07 1.26 4.25
CA GLY A 30 -1.70 -0.05 4.20
C GLY A 30 -2.87 -0.09 3.20
N GLY A 31 -3.03 -1.22 2.50
CA GLY A 31 -4.14 -1.46 1.56
C GLY A 31 -3.72 -1.56 0.09
N VAL A 32 -4.71 -1.47 -0.78
CA VAL A 32 -4.56 -1.55 -2.24
C VAL A 32 -5.14 -0.29 -2.86
N TYR A 33 -4.37 0.34 -3.75
CA TYR A 33 -4.68 1.63 -4.35
C TYR A 33 -4.74 1.52 -5.87
N ARG A 34 -5.47 2.46 -6.48
CA ARG A 34 -5.51 2.61 -7.94
C ARG A 34 -4.38 3.51 -8.41
N GLY A 35 -3.67 3.07 -9.44
CA GLY A 35 -2.64 3.85 -10.10
C GLY A 35 -2.66 3.66 -11.61
N SER A 36 -1.78 4.40 -12.28
CA SER A 36 -1.56 4.29 -13.73
C SER A 36 -0.08 4.09 -14.02
N VAL A 37 0.23 3.27 -15.03
CA VAL A 37 1.60 3.14 -15.53
C VAL A 37 1.96 4.38 -16.35
N VAL A 38 3.10 5.01 -16.06
CA VAL A 38 3.60 6.19 -16.76
C VAL A 38 4.90 5.91 -17.54
N ALA A 39 5.60 4.83 -17.22
CA ALA A 39 6.73 4.33 -18.01
C ALA A 39 6.91 2.81 -17.82
N ASP A 40 7.37 2.12 -18.85
CA ASP A 40 7.58 0.66 -18.88
C ASP A 40 9.00 0.24 -19.30
N ILE A 41 9.86 1.19 -19.66
CA ILE A 41 11.28 0.95 -19.97
C ILE A 41 12.10 1.04 -18.67
N ASP A 42 12.17 -0.07 -17.92
CA ASP A 42 12.96 -0.13 -16.67
C ASP A 42 14.47 0.02 -16.93
N PRO A 43 15.12 1.10 -16.44
CA PRO A 43 16.55 1.32 -16.63
C PRO A 43 17.43 0.21 -16.05
N LEU A 44 16.94 -0.50 -15.03
CA LEU A 44 17.65 -1.61 -14.39
C LEU A 44 17.32 -2.97 -14.99
N ARG A 45 16.40 -3.04 -15.96
CA ARG A 45 15.93 -4.28 -16.61
C ARG A 45 15.47 -5.35 -15.61
N GLN A 46 14.77 -4.94 -14.55
CA GLN A 46 14.24 -5.84 -13.52
C GLN A 46 12.77 -6.19 -13.74
N GLY A 47 12.17 -5.72 -14.85
CA GLY A 47 10.75 -5.95 -15.15
C GLY A 47 9.80 -5.09 -14.30
N ARG A 48 10.28 -3.96 -13.79
CA ARG A 48 9.44 -2.98 -13.08
C ARG A 48 8.71 -2.07 -14.06
N VAL A 49 7.65 -1.44 -13.58
CA VAL A 49 6.96 -0.35 -14.28
C VAL A 49 6.94 0.88 -13.38
N GLN A 50 7.00 2.07 -13.95
CA GLN A 50 6.84 3.30 -13.20
C GLN A 50 5.36 3.61 -13.06
N VAL A 51 4.88 3.71 -11.83
CA VAL A 51 3.47 3.95 -11.51
C VAL A 51 3.28 5.29 -10.83
N LEU A 52 2.18 5.96 -11.18
CA LEU A 52 1.68 7.12 -10.45
C LEU A 52 0.46 6.68 -9.61
N VAL A 53 0.50 6.97 -8.32
CA VAL A 53 -0.59 6.69 -7.37
C VAL A 53 -0.87 7.96 -6.55
N PRO A 54 -1.65 8.91 -7.09
CA PRO A 54 -1.80 10.25 -6.50
C PRO A 54 -2.35 10.25 -5.07
N ALA A 55 -3.09 9.21 -4.69
CA ALA A 55 -3.61 9.03 -3.34
C ALA A 55 -2.53 8.70 -2.28
N VAL A 56 -1.33 8.33 -2.72
CA VAL A 56 -0.22 7.89 -1.86
C VAL A 56 1.03 8.75 -2.07
N LEU A 57 1.48 8.89 -3.32
CA LEU A 57 2.65 9.70 -3.69
C LEU A 57 2.32 10.51 -4.94
N ALA A 58 2.68 11.79 -4.91
CA ALA A 58 2.46 12.71 -6.04
C ALA A 58 3.41 12.43 -7.22
N GLU A 59 4.59 11.86 -6.95
CA GLU A 59 5.60 11.55 -7.96
C GLU A 59 5.56 10.07 -8.37
N PRO A 60 5.83 9.75 -9.65
CA PRO A 60 5.88 8.36 -10.10
C PRO A 60 7.10 7.60 -9.56
N ILE A 61 6.88 6.34 -9.18
CA ILE A 61 7.90 5.46 -8.59
C ILE A 61 7.95 4.11 -9.32
N TRP A 62 9.15 3.54 -9.44
CA TRP A 62 9.34 2.21 -10.02
C TRP A 62 8.84 1.13 -9.08
N ALA A 63 7.90 0.31 -9.55
CA ALA A 63 7.30 -0.77 -8.80
C ALA A 63 7.58 -2.12 -9.49
N PRO A 64 8.05 -3.15 -8.76
CA PRO A 64 8.00 -4.52 -9.24
C PRO A 64 6.56 -4.94 -9.58
N VAL A 65 6.45 -5.86 -10.55
CA VAL A 65 5.19 -6.45 -10.96
C VAL A 65 5.09 -7.86 -10.40
N SER A 66 4.03 -8.14 -9.65
CA SER A 66 3.72 -9.47 -9.13
C SER A 66 3.54 -10.45 -10.29
N GLN A 67 4.25 -11.57 -10.24
CA GLN A 67 4.26 -12.58 -11.30
C GLN A 67 3.26 -13.72 -11.02
N PRO A 68 2.72 -14.37 -12.06
CA PRO A 68 2.95 -14.10 -13.48
C PRO A 68 2.15 -12.88 -13.97
N ALA A 69 2.83 -11.97 -14.67
CA ALA A 69 2.18 -10.85 -15.34
C ALA A 69 2.61 -10.76 -16.80
N GLY A 70 1.67 -10.40 -17.67
CA GLY A 70 1.97 -10.03 -19.05
C GLY A 70 2.67 -8.67 -19.13
N VAL A 71 2.92 -8.21 -20.36
CA VAL A 71 3.41 -6.86 -20.59
C VAL A 71 2.34 -5.86 -20.18
N ILE A 72 2.67 -4.96 -19.24
CA ILE A 72 1.79 -3.86 -18.83
C ILE A 72 2.25 -2.60 -19.58
N ALA A 73 1.40 -2.08 -20.47
CA ALA A 73 1.72 -0.91 -21.26
C ALA A 73 1.58 0.41 -20.47
N VAL A 74 2.29 1.44 -20.90
CA VAL A 74 2.06 2.83 -20.48
C VAL A 74 0.58 3.21 -20.65
N GLY A 75 0.01 3.87 -19.64
CA GLY A 75 -1.39 4.27 -19.57
C GLY A 75 -2.33 3.22 -18.95
N ALA A 76 -1.88 1.98 -18.77
CA ALA A 76 -2.68 0.94 -18.14
C ALA A 76 -3.06 1.31 -16.70
N GLN A 77 -4.28 0.95 -16.31
CA GLN A 77 -4.76 1.08 -14.93
C GLN A 77 -4.35 -0.14 -14.12
N VAL A 78 -3.79 0.11 -12.94
CA VAL A 78 -3.22 -0.94 -12.10
C VAL A 78 -3.71 -0.86 -10.66
N TRP A 79 -3.65 -2.00 -9.98
CA TRP A 79 -3.79 -2.11 -8.55
C TRP A 79 -2.41 -2.20 -7.92
N VAL A 80 -2.15 -1.35 -6.91
CA VAL A 80 -0.85 -1.21 -6.26
C VAL A 80 -1.00 -1.49 -4.76
N GLY A 81 -0.21 -2.44 -4.26
CA GLY A 81 0.00 -2.64 -2.83
C GLY A 81 1.33 -2.02 -2.37
N TYR A 82 1.52 -1.90 -1.06
CA TYR A 82 2.74 -1.33 -0.47
C TYR A 82 3.33 -2.27 0.57
N GLU A 83 4.58 -2.68 0.38
CA GLU A 83 5.25 -3.62 1.27
C GLU A 83 5.43 -3.01 2.65
N ALA A 84 5.01 -3.74 3.69
CA ALA A 84 4.96 -3.25 5.06
C ALA A 84 4.22 -1.90 5.23
N GLY A 85 3.33 -1.54 4.29
CA GLY A 85 2.64 -0.25 4.26
C GLY A 85 3.55 0.95 3.97
N GLN A 86 4.75 0.75 3.42
CA GLN A 86 5.67 1.85 3.14
C GLN A 86 5.40 2.47 1.76
N PRO A 87 5.14 3.79 1.66
CA PRO A 87 4.87 4.44 0.36
C PRO A 87 5.98 4.26 -0.68
N GLY A 88 7.23 4.15 -0.23
CA GLY A 88 8.40 3.96 -1.08
C GLY A 88 8.62 2.52 -1.57
N LEU A 89 7.79 1.55 -1.15
CA LEU A 89 7.89 0.15 -1.54
C LEU A 89 6.61 -0.35 -2.24
N PRO A 90 6.25 0.20 -3.41
CA PRO A 90 5.06 -0.21 -4.15
C PRO A 90 5.27 -1.57 -4.84
N VAL A 91 4.18 -2.32 -5.03
CA VAL A 91 4.14 -3.53 -5.87
C VAL A 91 2.87 -3.49 -6.72
N VAL A 92 3.00 -3.67 -8.03
CA VAL A 92 1.84 -3.86 -8.92
C VAL A 92 1.34 -5.29 -8.73
N ILE A 93 0.11 -5.42 -8.23
CA ILE A 93 -0.51 -6.72 -7.93
C ILE A 93 -1.57 -7.12 -8.97
N GLY A 94 -1.88 -6.23 -9.92
CA GLY A 94 -2.79 -6.52 -11.02
C GLY A 94 -2.91 -5.35 -12.00
N SER A 95 -3.30 -5.66 -13.23
CA SER A 95 -3.66 -4.69 -14.27
C SER A 95 -5.08 -4.96 -14.77
N GLN A 96 -5.77 -3.92 -15.23
CA GLN A 96 -7.05 -4.02 -15.93
C GLN A 96 -6.88 -3.83 -17.43
#